data_AF-A0A819AC48-F1
#
_entry.id   AF-A0A819AC48-F1
#
_cell.length_a   1.000
_cell.length_b   1.000
_cell.length_c   1.000
_cell.angle_alpha   90.00
_cell.angle_beta   90.00
_cell.angle_gamma   90.00
#
_symmetry.space_group_name_H-M   'P 1'
#
loop_
_entity.id
_entity.type
_entity.pdbx_description
1 polymer ?
#
loop_
_entity_poly.entity_id
_entity_poly.type
_entity_poly.pdbx_seq_one_letter_code
_entity_poly.pdbx_strand_id
1 'polypeptide(L)'
;LPNINDDLKSISRWYRPCLEREAVCDVLQQADYGAFILRDSTTHPDCYALSIKVPKFTHESNIVHYLIEKTMINNNPIYRIKGTIKQFPTLLSLLIHHSVMPEILPITLNLNESFTI
;
A
#
# COMPACT_ATOMS: atom_id res chain seq x y z
N LEU A 1 11.36 -13.94 16.01
CA LEU A 1 11.84 -13.19 14.81
C LEU A 1 11.40 -11.75 15.00
N PRO A 2 12.28 -10.75 14.83
CA PRO A 2 11.85 -9.35 14.85
C PRO A 2 10.71 -9.18 13.85
N ASN A 3 9.65 -8.51 14.28
CA ASN A 3 8.45 -8.35 13.50
C ASN A 3 8.76 -7.39 12.35
N ILE A 4 8.88 -7.91 11.13
CA ILE A 4 9.19 -7.14 9.91
C ILE A 4 8.26 -5.91 9.77
N ASN A 5 7.03 -5.98 10.29
CA ASN A 5 6.11 -4.85 10.31
C ASN A 5 6.61 -3.70 11.21
N ASP A 6 7.31 -3.97 12.30
CA ASP A 6 7.85 -2.94 13.20
C ASP A 6 9.08 -2.26 12.56
N ASP A 7 9.90 -3.00 11.82
CA ASP A 7 10.98 -2.42 11.01
C ASP A 7 10.39 -1.51 9.91
N LEU A 8 9.36 -1.97 9.19
CA LEU A 8 8.66 -1.16 8.18
C LEU A 8 8.06 0.12 8.77
N LYS A 9 7.49 0.07 9.98
CA LYS A 9 6.95 1.28 10.66
C LYS A 9 8.05 2.29 10.97
N SER A 10 9.23 1.82 11.39
CA SER A 10 10.34 2.70 11.77
C SER A 10 10.97 3.40 10.57
N ILE A 11 11.01 2.75 9.40
CA ILE A 11 11.72 3.24 8.22
C ILE A 11 10.82 3.93 7.19
N SER A 12 9.49 3.85 7.35
CA SER A 12 8.56 4.38 6.35
C SER A 12 7.47 5.28 6.93
N ARG A 13 7.19 6.37 6.21
CA ARG A 13 6.06 7.26 6.50
C ARG A 13 4.75 6.76 5.89
N TRP A 14 4.84 5.90 4.88
CA TRP A 14 3.70 5.33 4.15
C TRP A 14 3.08 4.10 4.84
N TYR A 15 3.75 3.42 5.77
CA TYR A 15 3.12 2.35 6.55
C TYR A 15 2.49 2.91 7.84
N ARG A 16 1.17 2.79 7.94
CA ARG A 16 0.33 3.28 9.04
C ARG A 16 -0.72 2.20 9.40
N PRO A 17 -0.32 1.12 10.10
CA PRO A 17 -1.14 -0.08 10.29
C PRO A 17 -2.52 0.19 10.90
N CYS A 18 -2.60 1.13 11.85
CA CYS A 18 -3.81 1.42 12.63
C CYS A 18 -4.58 2.65 12.12
N LEU A 19 -4.13 3.30 11.03
CA LEU A 19 -4.79 4.50 10.53
C LEU A 19 -6.08 4.13 9.81
N GLU A 20 -7.18 4.75 10.24
CA GLU A 20 -8.50 4.49 9.68
C GLU A 20 -8.63 4.99 8.24
N ARG A 21 -9.56 4.40 7.50
CA ARG A 21 -9.75 4.70 6.08
C ARG A 21 -10.04 6.18 5.83
N GLU A 22 -10.86 6.81 6.65
CA GLU A 22 -11.23 8.23 6.52
C GLU A 22 -10.00 9.13 6.72
N ALA A 23 -9.25 8.91 7.81
CA ALA A 23 -8.01 9.65 8.06
C ALA A 23 -6.95 9.42 6.96
N VAL A 24 -6.86 8.22 6.39
CA VAL A 24 -6.01 7.96 5.21
C VAL A 24 -6.43 8.83 4.04
N CYS A 25 -7.74 8.94 3.79
CA CYS A 25 -8.26 9.77 2.72
C CYS A 25 -7.87 11.23 2.93
N ASP A 26 -8.04 11.77 4.13
CA ASP A 26 -7.71 13.16 4.46
C ASP A 26 -6.23 13.47 4.25
N VAL A 27 -5.34 12.59 4.73
CA VAL A 27 -3.88 12.73 4.53
C VAL A 27 -3.54 12.71 3.04
N LEU A 28 -4.11 11.78 2.28
CA LEU A 28 -3.86 11.67 0.84
C LEU A 28 -4.55 12.77 0.00
N GLN A 29 -5.55 13.47 0.52
CA GLN A 29 -6.16 14.60 -0.19
C GLN A 29 -5.15 15.72 -0.45
N GLN A 30 -4.22 15.92 0.49
CA GLN A 30 -3.23 16.99 0.46
C GLN A 30 -1.87 16.57 -0.13
N ALA A 31 -1.68 15.27 -0.38
CA ALA A 31 -0.44 14.71 -0.91
C ALA A 31 -0.37 14.76 -2.46
N ASP A 32 0.83 14.58 -2.98
CA ASP A 32 1.10 14.51 -4.42
C ASP A 32 0.57 13.21 -5.06
N TYR A 33 0.44 13.21 -6.39
CA TYR A 33 0.05 12.00 -7.12
C TYR A 33 1.09 10.89 -6.96
N GLY A 34 0.61 9.65 -6.78
CA GLY A 34 1.46 8.51 -6.47
C GLY A 34 1.78 8.35 -4.98
N ALA A 35 1.50 9.36 -4.15
CA ALA A 35 1.51 9.22 -2.70
C ALA A 35 0.59 8.08 -2.27
N PHE A 36 1.02 7.29 -1.29
CA PHE A 36 0.24 6.14 -0.84
C PHE A 36 0.37 5.89 0.65
N ILE A 37 -0.65 5.28 1.23
CA ILE A 37 -0.63 4.75 2.59
C ILE A 37 -1.00 3.28 2.55
N LEU A 38 -0.17 2.49 3.22
CA LEU A 38 -0.41 1.08 3.50
C LEU A 38 -0.85 0.93 4.95
N ARG A 39 -1.92 0.19 5.18
CA ARG A 39 -2.45 -0.11 6.52
C ARG A 39 -2.80 -1.59 6.64
N ASP A 40 -3.00 -2.05 7.85
CA ASP A 40 -3.51 -3.39 8.06
C ASP A 40 -4.99 -3.42 7.65
N SER A 41 -5.41 -4.53 7.05
CA SER A 41 -6.81 -4.68 6.64
C SER A 41 -7.66 -5.04 7.84
N THR A 42 -8.64 -4.19 8.14
CA THR A 42 -9.62 -4.41 9.23
C THR A 42 -10.72 -5.39 8.85
N THR A 43 -10.90 -5.67 7.55
CA THR A 43 -11.96 -6.55 7.03
C THR A 43 -11.45 -7.90 6.56
N HIS A 44 -10.15 -8.03 6.31
CA HIS A 44 -9.51 -9.27 5.86
C HIS A 44 -8.28 -9.53 6.73
N PRO A 45 -8.34 -10.47 7.68
CA PRO A 45 -7.21 -10.82 8.54
C PRO A 45 -5.94 -11.11 7.74
N ASP A 46 -4.79 -10.71 8.29
CA ASP A 46 -3.45 -10.88 7.71
C ASP A 46 -3.21 -10.23 6.33
N CYS A 47 -4.18 -9.47 5.80
CA CYS A 47 -4.04 -8.72 4.56
C CYS A 47 -3.76 -7.24 4.83
N TYR A 48 -3.40 -6.50 3.78
CA TYR A 48 -3.13 -5.07 3.87
C TYR A 48 -4.04 -4.30 2.92
N ALA A 49 -4.36 -3.06 3.28
CA ALA A 49 -5.06 -2.13 2.40
C ALA A 49 -4.09 -1.05 1.92
N LEU A 50 -3.91 -0.97 0.61
CA LEU A 50 -3.11 0.04 -0.06
C LEU A 50 -4.04 1.14 -0.60
N SER A 51 -3.82 2.38 -0.19
CA SER A 51 -4.57 3.55 -0.68
C SER A 51 -3.62 4.49 -1.40
N ILE A 52 -3.99 4.96 -2.59
CA ILE A 52 -3.08 5.71 -3.48
C ILE A 52 -3.79 6.97 -3.97
N LYS A 53 -3.09 8.11 -3.91
CA LYS A 53 -3.51 9.37 -4.50
C LYS A 53 -3.29 9.35 -6.02
N VAL A 54 -4.35 9.60 -6.78
CA VAL A 54 -4.37 9.55 -8.25
C VAL A 54 -4.96 10.84 -8.83
N PRO A 55 -4.75 11.13 -10.12
CA PRO A 55 -5.42 12.24 -10.77
C PRO A 55 -6.96 12.10 -10.76
N LYS A 56 -7.69 13.21 -10.66
CA LYS A 56 -9.18 13.22 -10.63
C LYS A 56 -9.84 12.61 -11.86
N PHE A 57 -9.17 12.66 -13.02
CA PHE A 57 -9.69 12.03 -14.25
C PHE A 57 -9.60 10.49 -14.21
N THR A 58 -8.82 9.93 -13.27
CA THR A 58 -8.70 8.48 -13.07
C THR A 58 -9.82 7.94 -12.19
N HIS A 59 -10.21 8.69 -11.16
CA HIS A 59 -11.21 8.27 -10.17
C HIS A 59 -11.85 9.49 -9.50
N GLU A 60 -13.17 9.45 -9.26
CA GLU A 60 -13.97 10.61 -8.80
C GLU A 60 -13.49 11.17 -7.46
N SER A 61 -13.40 10.31 -6.43
CA SER A 61 -12.49 10.56 -5.33
C SER A 61 -11.11 10.23 -5.88
N ASN A 62 -10.27 11.17 -6.23
CA ASN A 62 -8.82 11.04 -6.51
C ASN A 62 -7.96 10.10 -5.60
N ILE A 63 -8.53 9.12 -4.91
CA ILE A 63 -7.91 8.09 -4.09
C ILE A 63 -8.50 6.74 -4.49
N VAL A 64 -7.63 5.78 -4.79
CA VAL A 64 -8.00 4.40 -5.10
C VAL A 64 -7.52 3.47 -4.00
N HIS A 65 -8.21 2.34 -3.82
CA HIS A 65 -7.90 1.37 -2.78
C HIS A 65 -7.76 -0.03 -3.33
N TYR A 66 -6.71 -0.72 -2.90
CA TYR A 66 -6.40 -2.09 -3.27
C TYR A 66 -6.22 -2.94 -2.01
N LEU A 67 -6.65 -4.21 -2.08
CA LEU A 67 -6.31 -5.19 -1.06
C LEU A 67 -5.04 -5.93 -1.49
N ILE A 68 -4.04 -5.99 -0.62
CA ILE A 68 -2.89 -6.87 -0.77
C ILE A 68 -3.14 -8.11 0.08
N GLU A 69 -3.27 -9.24 -0.59
CA GLU A 69 -3.44 -10.55 0.03
C GLU A 69 -2.07 -11.07 0.47
N LYS A 70 -2.00 -11.56 1.71
CA LYS A 70 -0.87 -12.34 2.21
C LYS A 70 -1.30 -13.80 2.27
N THR A 71 -0.53 -14.66 1.62
CA THR A 71 -0.76 -16.11 1.61
C THR A 71 0.51 -16.83 2.07
N MET A 72 0.39 -18.01 2.65
CA MET A 72 1.54 -18.81 3.07
C MET A 72 1.76 -19.94 2.05
N ILE A 73 2.93 -19.96 1.40
CA ILE A 73 3.35 -21.04 0.50
C ILE A 73 4.61 -21.66 1.09
N ASN A 74 4.57 -22.96 1.41
CA ASN A 74 5.70 -23.67 2.04
C ASN A 74 6.24 -22.93 3.29
N ASN A 75 5.34 -22.46 4.16
CA ASN A 75 5.64 -21.66 5.36
C ASN A 75 6.33 -20.30 5.09
N ASN A 76 6.38 -19.84 3.85
CA ASN A 76 6.88 -18.52 3.48
C ASN A 76 5.73 -17.60 3.08
N PRO A 77 5.71 -16.33 3.52
CA PRO A 77 4.68 -15.39 3.12
C PRO A 77 4.86 -14.96 1.66
N ILE A 78 3.76 -14.87 0.94
CA ILE A 78 3.67 -14.42 -0.45
C ILE A 78 2.60 -13.34 -0.54
N TYR A 79 2.96 -12.22 -1.17
CA TYR A 79 2.14 -11.02 -1.25
C TYR A 79 1.69 -10.75 -2.68
N ARG A 80 0.46 -10.25 -2.83
CA ARG A 80 -0.11 -9.95 -4.14
C ARG A 80 -1.26 -8.96 -4.04
N ILE A 81 -1.43 -8.09 -5.03
CA ILE A 81 -2.65 -7.28 -5.17
C ILE A 81 -3.81 -8.19 -5.58
N LYS A 82 -4.91 -8.18 -4.82
CA LYS A 82 -6.12 -8.97 -5.08
C LYS A 82 -6.57 -8.81 -6.53
N GLY A 83 -6.82 -9.94 -7.19
CA GLY A 83 -7.24 -9.98 -8.61
C GLY A 83 -6.09 -10.00 -9.61
N THR A 84 -4.84 -9.95 -9.17
CA THR A 84 -3.67 -10.15 -10.04
C THR A 84 -3.10 -11.57 -9.91
N ILE A 85 -2.17 -11.93 -10.80
CA ILE A 85 -1.43 -13.21 -10.74
C ILE A 85 -0.02 -13.03 -10.18
N LYS A 86 0.54 -11.82 -10.24
CA LYS A 86 1.94 -11.55 -9.92
C LYS A 86 2.18 -11.61 -8.42
N GLN A 87 3.15 -12.41 -7.99
CA GLN A 87 3.44 -12.65 -6.59
C GLN A 87 4.79 -12.06 -6.20
N PHE A 88 4.89 -11.66 -4.93
CA PHE A 88 6.08 -11.04 -4.38
C PHE A 88 6.48 -11.74 -3.08
N PRO A 89 7.78 -11.98 -2.86
CA PRO A 89 8.27 -12.65 -1.64
C PRO A 89 8.18 -11.76 -0.39
N THR A 90 8.13 -10.44 -0.57
CA THR A 90 7.98 -9.49 0.53
C THR A 90 7.04 -8.35 0.15
N LEU A 91 6.38 -7.76 1.14
CA LEU A 91 5.54 -6.58 0.96
C LEU A 91 6.34 -5.41 0.36
N LEU A 92 7.59 -5.20 0.82
CA LEU A 92 8.46 -4.16 0.29
C LEU A 92 8.81 -4.38 -1.19
N SER A 93 9.08 -5.61 -1.61
CA SER A 93 9.38 -5.90 -3.02
C SER A 93 8.19 -5.64 -3.95
N LEU A 94 6.95 -5.84 -3.47
CA LEU A 94 5.75 -5.46 -4.20
C LEU A 94 5.69 -3.94 -4.41
N LEU A 95 5.94 -3.18 -3.34
CA LEU A 95 5.88 -1.72 -3.38
C LEU A 95 7.01 -1.12 -4.24
N ILE A 96 8.23 -1.64 -4.15
CA ILE A 96 9.37 -1.21 -4.99
C ILE A 96 9.11 -1.53 -6.46
N HIS A 97 8.56 -2.70 -6.77
CA HIS A 97 8.19 -3.02 -8.15
C HIS A 97 7.18 -2.00 -8.69
N HIS A 98 6.15 -1.68 -7.92
CA HIS A 98 5.12 -0.72 -8.30
C HIS A 98 5.53 0.76 -8.22
N SER A 99 6.67 1.10 -7.61
CA SER A 99 7.25 2.44 -7.74
C SER A 99 7.93 2.66 -9.09
N VAL A 100 8.32 1.58 -9.77
CA VAL A 100 8.96 1.63 -11.08
C VAL A 100 7.97 1.34 -12.21
N MET A 101 7.06 0.38 -12.02
CA MET A 101 6.11 -0.05 -13.05
C MET A 101 4.68 -0.15 -12.49
N PRO A 102 3.73 0.64 -13.01
CA PRO A 102 2.39 0.73 -12.42
C PRO A 102 1.57 -0.56 -12.57
N GLU A 103 1.69 -1.25 -13.70
CA GLU A 103 0.93 -2.47 -14.05
C GLU A 103 -0.58 -2.29 -13.88
N ILE A 104 -1.17 -2.88 -12.83
CA ILE A 104 -2.60 -2.81 -12.53
C ILE A 104 -2.99 -1.50 -11.82
N LEU A 105 -2.00 -0.78 -11.27
CA LEU A 105 -2.20 0.49 -10.62
C LEU A 105 -2.34 1.60 -11.67
N PRO A 106 -3.11 2.66 -11.40
CA PRO A 106 -3.26 3.78 -12.32
C PRO A 106 -2.03 4.68 -12.41
N ILE A 107 -1.14 4.61 -11.42
CA ILE A 107 0.09 5.39 -11.31
C ILE A 107 1.14 4.60 -10.53
N THR A 108 2.42 4.93 -10.72
CA THR A 108 3.50 4.39 -9.89
C THR A 108 3.43 4.92 -8.46
N LEU A 109 3.91 4.10 -7.52
CA LEU A 109 3.98 4.47 -6.11
C LEU A 109 5.15 5.43 -5.83
N ASN A 110 4.90 6.51 -5.10
CA ASN A 110 5.95 7.40 -4.61
C ASN A 110 6.44 6.94 -3.23
N LEU A 111 7.58 6.24 -3.18
CA LEU A 111 8.18 5.77 -1.91
C LEU A 111 8.82 6.90 -1.08
N ASN A 112 9.11 8.04 -1.69
CA ASN A 112 9.81 9.16 -1.04
C ASN A 112 8.85 10.20 -0.45
N GLU A 113 7.54 9.97 -0.57
CA GLU A 113 6.53 10.93 -0.14
C GLU A 113 6.63 11.23 1.36
N SER A 114 6.53 12.51 1.69
CA SER A 114 6.57 12.99 3.06
C SER A 114 5.22 13.57 3.45
N PHE A 115 4.45 12.80 4.22
CA PHE A 115 3.22 13.32 4.82
C PHE A 115 3.57 14.36 5.89
N THR A 116 3.14 15.60 5.67
CA THR A 116 3.05 16.59 6.75
C THR A 116 1.78 16.26 7.52
N ILE A 117 1.94 15.85 8.79
CA ILE A 117 0.83 15.55 9.71
C ILE A 117 0.63 16.77 10.61
#